data_AF-A0A0F9NK09-F1
#
_entry.id   AF-A0A0F9NK09-F1
#
_cell.length_a   1.000
_cell.length_b   1.000
_cell.length_c   1.000
_cell.angle_alpha   90.00
_cell.angle_beta   90.00
_cell.angle_gamma   90.00
#
_symmetry.space_group_name_H-M   'P 1'
#
loop_
_entity.id
_entity.type
_entity.pdbx_description
1 polymer ?
#
loop_
_entity_poly.entity_id
_entity_poly.type
_entity_poly.pdbx_seq_one_letter_code
_entity_poly.pdbx_strand_id
1 'polypeptide(L)'
;MDLRPPITAAMDAFSVPAVVTLSYTSPVTTRGIWVTPITEDVPIGEFQRLELKRIMALSKTDIPKIPIGTEIVAPEISGGPTKIWKVDALELADDEHNRVVLVEVDC
;
A
#
# COMPACT_ATOMS: atom_id res chain seq x y z
N MET A 1 8.70 30.15 16.74
CA MET A 1 8.97 29.54 15.41
C MET A 1 8.67 28.06 15.58
N ASP A 2 7.61 27.57 14.93
CA ASP A 2 7.25 26.16 14.98
C ASP A 2 8.23 25.38 14.10
N LEU A 3 9.03 24.50 14.70
CA LEU A 3 10.15 23.78 14.06
C LEU A 3 9.72 22.40 13.52
N ARG A 4 8.41 22.12 13.47
CA ARG A 4 7.91 20.87 12.90
C ARG A 4 8.09 20.89 11.38
N PRO A 5 8.72 19.87 10.77
CA PRO A 5 8.76 19.74 9.32
C PRO A 5 7.33 19.71 8.76
N PRO A 6 7.06 20.33 7.60
CA PRO A 6 5.78 20.16 6.93
C PRO A 6 5.52 18.68 6.68
N ILE A 7 4.34 18.16 7.05
CA ILE A 7 3.93 16.77 6.82
C ILE A 7 4.09 16.36 5.34
N THR A 8 3.94 17.33 4.43
CA THR A 8 4.21 17.19 3.00
C THR A 8 5.62 16.66 2.70
N ALA A 9 6.64 17.07 3.46
CA ALA A 9 8.01 16.60 3.27
C ALA A 9 8.19 15.13 3.67
N ALA A 10 7.45 14.65 4.68
CA ALA A 10 7.43 13.24 5.04
C ALA A 10 6.71 12.41 3.98
N MET A 11 5.59 12.92 3.43
CA MET A 11 4.89 12.25 2.33
C MET A 11 5.76 12.17 1.06
N ASP A 12 6.50 13.23 0.72
CA ASP A 12 7.46 13.20 -0.39
C ASP A 12 8.62 12.24 -0.15
N ALA A 13 9.09 12.11 1.10
CA ALA A 13 10.24 11.27 1.44
C ALA A 13 9.91 9.76 1.52
N PHE A 14 8.71 9.40 1.97
CA PHE A 14 8.36 8.01 2.30
C PHE A 14 7.30 7.38 1.40
N SER A 15 6.71 8.14 0.48
CA SER A 15 5.78 7.57 -0.50
C SER A 15 6.50 6.93 -1.69
N VAL A 16 5.86 5.91 -2.25
CA VAL A 16 6.24 5.30 -3.51
C VAL A 16 5.21 5.62 -4.59
N PRO A 17 5.62 5.78 -5.85
CA PRO A 17 4.66 5.87 -6.95
C PRO A 17 3.89 4.56 -7.06
N ALA A 18 2.57 4.66 -7.19
CA ALA A 18 1.70 3.51 -7.36
C ALA A 18 0.73 3.76 -8.53
N VAL A 19 0.50 2.73 -9.33
CA VAL A 19 -0.55 2.73 -10.36
C VAL A 19 -1.59 1.71 -9.94
N VAL A 20 -2.83 2.17 -9.75
CA VAL A 20 -3.94 1.33 -9.31
C VAL A 20 -4.87 1.08 -10.48
N THR A 21 -5.06 -0.20 -10.81
CA THR A 21 -5.93 -0.62 -11.91
C THR A 21 -7.23 -1.18 -11.34
N LEU A 22 -8.27 -0.34 -11.30
CA LEU A 22 -9.61 -0.75 -10.93
C LEU A 22 -10.28 -1.44 -12.13
N SER A 23 -11.01 -2.53 -11.89
CA SER A 23 -11.59 -3.37 -12.97
C SER A 23 -12.57 -2.65 -13.91
N TYR A 24 -13.03 -1.45 -13.55
CA TYR A 24 -14.07 -0.71 -14.27
C TYR A 24 -13.63 0.71 -14.70
N THR A 25 -12.38 1.11 -14.46
CA THR A 25 -11.90 2.46 -14.79
C THR A 25 -10.50 2.42 -15.39
N SER A 26 -10.07 3.55 -15.94
CA SER A 26 -8.67 3.75 -16.32
C SER A 26 -7.75 3.62 -15.10
N PRO A 27 -6.49 3.16 -15.29
CA PRO A 27 -5.50 3.15 -14.24
C PRO A 27 -5.30 4.54 -13.63
N VAL A 28 -5.22 4.59 -12.30
CA VAL A 28 -5.02 5.83 -11.54
C VAL A 28 -3.58 5.86 -11.04
N THR A 29 -2.81 6.86 -11.47
CA THR A 29 -1.48 7.14 -10.92
C THR A 29 -1.64 7.91 -9.61
N THR A 30 -1.10 7.36 -8.54
CA THR A 30 -1.15 7.94 -7.19
C THR A 30 0.17 7.66 -6.46
N ARG A 31 0.19 7.97 -5.16
CA ARG A 31 1.29 7.67 -4.25
C ARG A 31 0.76 6.87 -3.08
N GLY A 32 1.50 5.81 -2.74
CA GLY A 32 1.20 4.96 -1.60
C GLY A 32 2.31 5.04 -0.57
N ILE A 33 1.97 4.79 0.69
CA ILE A 33 2.95 4.64 1.78
C ILE A 33 2.88 3.19 2.26
N TRP A 34 4.01 2.50 2.26
CA TRP A 34 4.11 1.20 2.89
C TRP A 34 4.02 1.35 4.41
N VAL A 35 3.06 0.67 5.02
CA VAL A 35 2.83 0.67 6.46
C VAL A 35 3.51 -0.57 7.04
N THR A 36 4.43 -0.35 7.97
CA THR A 36 5.01 -1.44 8.77
C THR A 36 3.95 -1.92 9.77
N PRO A 37 3.64 -3.22 9.85
CA PRO A 37 2.74 -3.73 10.88
C PRO A 37 3.31 -3.40 12.27
N ILE A 38 2.47 -2.86 13.16
CA ILE A 38 2.87 -2.47 14.53
C ILE A 38 2.89 -3.70 15.47
N THR A 39 2.25 -4.80 15.09
CA THR A 39 2.24 -6.04 15.86
C THR A 39 3.44 -6.91 15.51
N GLU A 40 4.29 -7.13 16.53
CA GLU A 40 5.44 -8.03 16.54
C GLU A 40 5.15 -9.41 15.93
N ASP A 41 6.19 -9.98 15.31
CA ASP A 41 6.30 -11.39 14.94
C ASP A 41 5.78 -12.30 16.07
N VAL A 42 4.58 -12.88 15.89
CA VAL A 42 4.18 -14.05 16.66
C VAL A 42 4.61 -15.27 15.83
N PRO A 43 5.60 -16.06 16.25
CA PRO A 43 5.95 -17.29 15.57
C PRO A 43 4.89 -18.33 15.91
N ILE A 44 3.74 -18.29 15.22
CA ILE A 44 2.78 -19.39 15.26
C ILE A 44 3.25 -20.40 14.23
N GLY A 45 3.85 -21.47 14.74
CA GLY A 45 4.34 -22.56 13.92
C GLY A 45 3.24 -23.12 13.01
N GLU A 46 3.51 -23.09 11.71
CA GLU A 46 3.26 -24.13 10.72
C GLU A 46 3.77 -23.59 9.37
N PHE A 47 4.34 -24.45 8.53
CA PHE A 47 4.90 -24.13 7.22
C PHE A 47 3.79 -23.73 6.21
N GLN A 48 3.05 -22.66 6.49
CA GLN A 48 2.26 -22.00 5.47
C GLN A 48 3.21 -21.12 4.66
N ARG A 49 3.15 -21.20 3.33
CA ARG A 49 3.89 -20.32 2.43
C ARG A 49 3.61 -18.88 2.92
N LEU A 50 4.63 -18.24 3.48
CA LEU A 50 4.60 -16.83 3.88
C LEU A 50 4.47 -16.03 2.59
N GLU A 51 3.27 -15.98 2.01
CA GLU A 51 2.96 -14.96 1.01
C GLU A 51 3.21 -13.63 1.70
N LEU A 52 4.16 -12.87 1.16
CA LEU A 52 4.65 -11.64 1.75
C LEU A 52 3.51 -10.62 1.75
N LYS A 53 2.74 -10.59 2.84
CA LYS A 53 1.68 -9.61 3.01
C LYS A 53 2.31 -8.26 3.35
N ARG A 54 1.91 -7.24 2.62
CA ARG A 54 2.30 -5.85 2.83
C ARG A 54 1.06 -5.00 3.02
N ILE A 55 1.17 -3.93 3.78
CA ILE A 55 0.08 -2.98 3.96
C ILE A 55 0.47 -1.69 3.26
N MET A 56 -0.39 -1.18 2.39
CA MET A 56 -0.20 0.13 1.77
C MET A 56 -1.36 1.06 2.14
N ALA A 57 -1.02 2.27 2.56
CA ALA A 57 -1.98 3.36 2.70
C ALA A 57 -2.06 4.16 1.39
N LEU A 58 -3.27 4.35 0.88
CA LEU A 58 -3.57 5.10 -0.34
C LEU A 58 -4.61 6.19 -0.04
N SER A 59 -4.43 7.37 -0.62
CA SER A 59 -5.34 8.51 -0.43
C SER A 59 -6.75 8.20 -0.93
N LYS A 60 -7.78 8.44 -0.10
CA LYS A 60 -9.19 8.37 -0.53
C LYS A 60 -9.58 9.48 -1.49
N THR A 61 -8.85 10.60 -1.50
CA THR A 61 -9.07 11.69 -2.46
C THR A 61 -8.79 11.24 -3.89
N ASP A 62 -7.72 10.46 -4.08
CA ASP A 62 -7.35 9.93 -5.39
C ASP A 62 -8.18 8.69 -5.73
N ILE A 63 -8.40 7.82 -4.73
CA ILE A 63 -9.08 6.54 -4.93
C ILE A 63 -10.09 6.33 -3.80
N PRO A 64 -11.36 6.74 -3.97
CA PRO A 64 -12.35 6.68 -2.89
C PRO A 64 -12.66 5.26 -2.38
N LYS A 65 -12.52 4.25 -3.25
CA LYS A 65 -12.82 2.85 -2.91
C LYS A 65 -11.90 1.91 -3.69
N ILE A 66 -11.35 0.93 -2.99
CA ILE A 66 -10.47 -0.10 -3.56
C ILE A 66 -11.12 -1.46 -3.34
N PRO A 67 -11.65 -2.12 -4.40
CA PRO A 67 -12.15 -3.48 -4.30
C PRO A 67 -11.03 -4.50 -4.01
N ILE A 68 -11.38 -5.59 -3.35
CA ILE A 68 -10.53 -6.78 -3.28
C ILE A 68 -10.26 -7.30 -4.69
N GLY A 69 -9.04 -7.78 -4.93
CA GLY A 69 -8.57 -8.25 -6.22
C GLY A 69 -8.04 -7.15 -7.14
N THR A 70 -8.09 -5.88 -6.73
CA THR A 70 -7.48 -4.76 -7.46
C THR A 70 -5.98 -4.97 -7.62
N GLU A 71 -5.46 -4.71 -8.81
CA GLU A 71 -4.02 -4.73 -9.08
C GLU A 71 -3.39 -3.38 -8.81
N ILE A 72 -2.28 -3.39 -8.10
CA ILE A 72 -1.48 -2.22 -7.77
C ILE A 72 -0.05 -2.47 -8.22
N VAL A 73 0.45 -1.57 -9.04
CA VAL A 73 1.79 -1.62 -9.60
C VAL A 73 2.62 -0.58 -8.85
N ALA A 74 3.52 -1.03 -7.98
CA ALA A 74 4.32 -0.17 -7.12
C ALA A 74 5.64 -0.85 -6.72
N PRO A 75 6.73 -0.10 -6.53
CA PRO A 75 7.95 -0.66 -5.98
C PRO A 75 7.81 -0.85 -4.46
N GLU A 76 8.49 -1.87 -3.92
CA GLU A 76 8.50 -2.13 -2.46
C GLU A 76 9.30 -1.07 -1.68
N ILE A 77 10.26 -0.43 -2.34
CA ILE A 77 11.07 0.66 -1.80
C ILE A 77 11.18 1.79 -2.84
N SER A 78 11.36 3.02 -2.38
CA SER A 78 11.55 4.16 -3.29
C SER A 78 12.77 3.93 -4.21
N GLY A 79 12.58 4.10 -5.52
CA GLY A 79 13.60 3.84 -6.54
C GLY A 79 13.89 2.36 -6.83
N GLY A 80 13.20 1.42 -6.17
CA GLY A 80 13.32 -0.02 -6.41
C GLY A 80 12.59 -0.50 -7.67
N PRO A 81 12.73 -1.80 -8.02
CA PRO A 81 11.97 -2.38 -9.11
C PRO A 81 10.47 -2.38 -8.80
N THR A 82 9.68 -2.07 -9.81
CA THR A 82 8.22 -2.14 -9.72
C THR A 82 7.77 -3.59 -9.64
N LYS A 83 6.85 -3.86 -8.70
CA LYS A 83 6.21 -5.15 -8.53
C LYS A 83 4.70 -5.04 -8.77
N ILE A 84 4.07 -6.16 -9.06
CA ILE A 84 2.61 -6.26 -9.16
C ILE A 84 2.08 -6.82 -7.84
N TRP A 85 1.12 -6.12 -7.27
CA TRP A 85 0.48 -6.44 -6.02
C TRP A 85 -1.01 -6.61 -6.25
N LYS A 86 -1.62 -7.54 -5.51
CA LYS A 86 -3.07 -7.72 -5.52
C LYS A 86 -3.64 -7.42 -4.14
N VAL A 87 -4.74 -6.68 -4.11
CA VAL A 87 -5.48 -6.41 -2.87
C VAL A 87 -6.13 -7.70 -2.39
N ASP A 88 -5.65 -8.21 -1.26
CA ASP A 88 -6.17 -9.40 -0.58
C ASP A 88 -7.26 -9.02 0.43
N ALA A 89 -7.03 -7.94 1.19
CA ALA A 89 -7.97 -7.46 2.20
C ALA A 89 -7.88 -5.94 2.39
N LEU A 90 -8.85 -5.39 3.13
CA LEU A 90 -8.85 -4.01 3.60
C LEU A 90 -8.60 -4.02 5.10
N GLU A 91 -7.54 -3.35 5.55
CA GLU A 91 -7.36 -3.03 6.96
C GLU A 91 -8.21 -1.79 7.28
N LEU A 92 -8.69 -1.68 8.52
CA LEU A 92 -9.64 -0.65 8.97
C LEU A 92 -9.29 0.72 8.35
N ALA A 93 -10.15 1.20 7.45
CA ALA A 93 -9.93 2.46 6.77
C ALA A 93 -10.13 3.60 7.77
N ASP A 94 -9.14 4.46 7.95
CA ASP A 94 -9.35 5.76 8.57
C ASP A 94 -10.10 6.68 7.60
N ASP A 95 -10.54 7.86 8.05
CA ASP A 95 -11.39 8.72 7.22
C ASP A 95 -10.69 9.24 5.95
N GLU A 96 -9.35 9.21 5.91
CA GLU A 96 -8.54 9.84 4.87
C GLU A 96 -7.85 8.84 3.93
N HIS A 97 -7.57 7.62 4.40
CA HIS A 97 -6.79 6.63 3.66
C HIS A 97 -7.50 5.28 3.56
N ASN A 98 -7.30 4.61 2.43
CA ASN A 98 -7.54 3.17 2.31
C ASN A 98 -6.27 2.45 2.73
N ARG A 99 -6.37 1.59 3.74
CA ARG A 99 -5.30 0.66 4.12
C ARG A 99 -5.60 -0.68 3.48
N VAL A 100 -4.77 -1.09 2.54
CA VAL A 100 -4.97 -2.31 1.77
C VAL A 100 -3.89 -3.32 2.10
N VAL A 101 -4.30 -4.55 2.37
CA VAL A 101 -3.39 -5.69 2.49
C VAL A 101 -3.13 -6.19 1.08
N LEU A 102 -1.86 -6.26 0.72
CA LEU A 102 -1.35 -6.58 -0.60
C LEU A 102 -0.55 -7.87 -0.53
N VAL A 103 -0.76 -8.73 -1.52
CA VAL A 103 0.08 -9.90 -1.80
C VAL A 103 0.81 -9.68 -3.13
N GLU A 104 2.08 -10.05 -3.19
CA GLU A 104 2.86 -10.00 -4.43
C GLU A 104 2.33 -11.06 -5.41
N VAL A 105 2.19 -10.68 -6.67
CA VAL A 105 1.82 -11.59 -7.75
C VAL A 105 3.10 -11.99 -8.49
N ASP A 106 3.56 -13.22 -8.28
CA ASP A 106 4.62 -13.81 -9.08
C ASP A 106 4.15 -13.91 -10.53
N CYS A 107 4.87 -13.27 -11.45
CA CYS A 107 4.66 -13.39 -12.90
C CYS A 107 5.54 -14.48 -13.50
#